data_AF-A0A519SRZ4-F1
#
_entry.id   AF-A0A519SRZ4-F1
#
_cell.length_a   1.000
_cell.length_b   1.000
_cell.length_c   1.000
_cell.angle_alpha   90.00
_cell.angle_beta   90.00
_cell.angle_gamma   90.00
#
_symmetry.space_group_name_H-M   'P 1'
#
loop_
_entity.id
_entity.type
_entity.pdbx_description
1 polymer ?
#
loop_
_entity_poly.entity_id
_entity_poly.type
_entity_poly.pdbx_seq_one_letter_code
_entity_poly.pdbx_strand_id
1 'polypeptide(L)'
;MSEIKQSPVLEFIIEKIKGEIADAKVEKQSEKKSVLKDGNDSILLEETAGLDDHKVSVLITDKKEILYSEDLLEILQDIHLEARPDTSIYESLKSTNIIVNGLSIETKFIFQAVKEFFDTLSNSYQFLKTVEKSTNQLTMEFQFGDTKFHLLVSNGEHITVNAKYDESVNAKIKTTIADDVIKVQQALNKMFKD
;
A
#
# COMPACT_ATOMS: atom_id res chain seq x y z
N MET A 1 -25.92 -18.60 -20.05
CA MET A 1 -24.65 -17.86 -19.90
C MET A 1 -23.71 -18.76 -19.13
N SER A 2 -22.49 -18.96 -19.61
CA SER A 2 -21.49 -19.73 -18.87
C SER A 2 -21.14 -18.96 -17.60
N GLU A 3 -21.27 -19.60 -16.45
CA GLU A 3 -20.88 -19.03 -15.17
C GLU A 3 -19.37 -18.80 -15.18
N ILE A 4 -18.94 -17.54 -15.03
CA ILE A 4 -17.52 -17.20 -14.97
C ILE A 4 -17.02 -17.69 -13.61
N LYS A 5 -16.21 -18.74 -13.62
CA LYS A 5 -15.59 -19.29 -12.41
C LYS A 5 -14.27 -18.57 -12.16
N GLN A 6 -14.20 -17.83 -11.07
CA GLN A 6 -12.99 -17.10 -10.69
C GLN A 6 -12.06 -17.98 -9.86
N SER A 7 -10.81 -17.53 -9.68
CA SER A 7 -9.92 -18.21 -8.76
C SER A 7 -10.48 -18.12 -7.32
N PRO A 8 -10.24 -19.13 -6.47
CA PRO A 8 -10.67 -19.08 -5.08
C PRO A 8 -10.09 -17.91 -4.29
N VAL A 9 -8.87 -17.46 -4.63
CA VAL A 9 -8.21 -16.32 -3.98
C VAL A 9 -8.94 -15.02 -4.31
N LEU A 10 -9.20 -14.78 -5.60
CA LEU A 10 -9.90 -13.58 -6.06
C LEU A 10 -11.33 -13.55 -5.51
N GLU A 11 -12.03 -14.69 -5.53
CA GLU A 11 -13.39 -14.80 -4.99
C GLU A 11 -13.44 -14.50 -3.49
N PHE A 12 -12.49 -15.04 -2.71
CA PHE A 12 -12.39 -14.76 -1.27
C PHE A 12 -12.16 -13.27 -0.98
N ILE A 13 -11.24 -12.62 -1.69
CA ILE A 13 -10.95 -11.18 -1.52
C ILE A 13 -12.18 -10.34 -1.87
N ILE A 14 -12.87 -10.67 -2.96
CA ILE A 14 -14.10 -9.98 -3.38
C ILE A 14 -15.20 -10.13 -2.33
N GLU A 15 -15.42 -11.34 -1.82
CA GLU A 15 -16.44 -11.58 -0.80
C GLU A 15 -16.16 -10.80 0.49
N LYS A 16 -14.90 -10.70 0.89
CA LYS A 16 -14.50 -9.89 2.04
C LYS A 16 -14.78 -8.41 1.84
N ILE A 17 -14.34 -7.83 0.73
CA ILE A 17 -14.59 -6.40 0.44
C ILE A 17 -16.10 -6.14 0.30
N LYS A 18 -16.83 -7.04 -0.36
CA LYS A 18 -18.29 -6.92 -0.53
C LYS A 18 -19.04 -7.03 0.80
N GLY A 19 -18.54 -7.83 1.75
CA GLY A 19 -19.16 -7.99 3.07
C GLY A 19 -19.19 -6.69 3.87
N GLU A 20 -18.18 -5.84 3.67
CA GLU A 20 -18.02 -4.58 4.39
C GLU A 20 -18.68 -3.39 3.68
N ILE A 21 -18.80 -3.44 2.34
CA ILE A 21 -19.46 -2.38 1.56
C ILE A 21 -20.96 -2.71 1.39
N ALA A 22 -21.81 -1.94 2.07
CA ALA A 22 -23.26 -2.10 2.00
C ALA A 22 -23.79 -2.01 0.56
N ASP A 23 -24.70 -2.93 0.19
CA ASP A 23 -25.32 -3.01 -1.15
C ASP A 23 -24.36 -3.19 -2.34
N ALA A 24 -23.09 -3.52 -2.08
CA ALA A 24 -22.09 -3.74 -3.12
C ALA A 24 -22.50 -4.85 -4.11
N LYS A 25 -22.39 -4.56 -5.40
CA LYS A 25 -22.67 -5.50 -6.49
C LYS A 25 -21.39 -5.96 -7.15
N VAL A 26 -21.24 -7.28 -7.30
CA VAL A 26 -20.09 -7.88 -7.96
C VAL A 26 -20.45 -8.21 -9.40
N GLU A 27 -19.68 -7.66 -10.33
CA GLU A 27 -19.74 -7.98 -11.76
C GLU A 27 -18.46 -8.73 -12.16
N LYS A 28 -18.59 -10.05 -12.37
CA LYS A 28 -17.52 -10.89 -12.87
C LYS A 28 -17.29 -10.58 -14.36
N GLN A 29 -16.14 -10.04 -14.71
CA GLN A 29 -15.79 -9.72 -16.10
C GLN A 29 -15.04 -10.86 -16.80
N SER A 30 -14.18 -11.56 -16.05
CA SER A 30 -13.46 -12.76 -16.50
C SER A 30 -13.05 -13.62 -15.30
N GLU A 31 -12.42 -14.77 -15.57
CA GLU A 31 -11.88 -15.66 -14.52
C GLU A 31 -10.89 -14.96 -13.58
N LYS A 32 -10.25 -13.88 -14.06
CA LYS A 32 -9.23 -13.13 -13.33
C LYS A 32 -9.63 -11.69 -13.03
N LYS A 33 -10.85 -11.27 -13.36
CA LYS A 33 -11.23 -9.85 -13.27
C LYS A 33 -12.66 -9.68 -12.79
N SER A 34 -12.83 -8.82 -11.80
CA SER A 34 -14.13 -8.43 -11.24
C SER A 34 -14.20 -6.94 -10.99
N VAL A 35 -15.40 -6.39 -11.11
CA VAL A 35 -15.70 -5.04 -10.67
C VAL A 35 -16.70 -5.13 -9.53
N LEU A 36 -16.37 -4.54 -8.40
CA LEU A 36 -17.30 -4.29 -7.30
C LEU A 36 -17.83 -2.87 -7.46
N LYS A 37 -19.15 -2.74 -7.56
CA LYS A 37 -19.84 -1.46 -7.67
C LYS A 37 -20.45 -1.08 -6.34
N ASP A 38 -20.19 0.15 -5.92
CA ASP A 38 -20.79 0.81 -4.78
C ASP A 38 -21.45 2.11 -5.25
N GLY A 39 -22.78 2.12 -5.37
CA GLY A 39 -23.51 3.23 -5.96
C GLY A 39 -22.99 3.62 -7.36
N ASN A 40 -22.37 4.80 -7.46
CA ASN A 40 -21.77 5.32 -8.70
C ASN A 40 -20.27 5.05 -8.82
N ASP A 41 -19.66 4.53 -7.76
CA ASP A 41 -18.23 4.26 -7.69
C ASP A 41 -17.95 2.77 -7.88
N SER A 42 -16.68 2.45 -8.13
CA SER A 42 -16.29 1.09 -8.48
C SER A 42 -14.87 0.78 -8.06
N ILE A 43 -14.68 -0.42 -7.54
CA ILE A 43 -13.40 -1.05 -7.24
C ILE A 43 -13.16 -2.13 -8.28
N LEU A 44 -12.07 -2.02 -9.03
CA LEU A 44 -11.66 -3.06 -9.98
C LEU A 44 -10.65 -3.99 -9.31
N LEU A 45 -10.89 -5.30 -9.37
CA LEU A 45 -9.98 -6.34 -8.91
C LEU A 45 -9.53 -7.18 -10.09
N GLU A 46 -8.22 -7.32 -10.25
CA GLU A 46 -7.60 -8.09 -11.32
C GLU A 46 -6.48 -8.97 -10.79
N GLU A 47 -6.58 -10.27 -11.01
CA GLU A 47 -5.55 -11.24 -10.71
C GLU A 47 -4.54 -11.30 -11.86
N THR A 48 -3.26 -11.10 -11.54
CA THR A 48 -2.15 -11.19 -12.47
C THR A 48 -1.17 -12.27 -12.02
N ALA A 49 -0.24 -12.63 -12.91
CA ALA A 49 0.94 -13.37 -12.48
C ALA A 49 1.63 -12.60 -11.34
N GLY A 50 2.19 -13.34 -10.39
CA GLY A 50 2.86 -12.75 -9.24
C GLY A 50 3.97 -11.79 -9.63
N LEU A 51 4.05 -10.70 -8.88
CA LEU A 51 5.20 -9.79 -8.85
C LEU A 51 6.11 -10.20 -7.68
N ASP A 52 7.43 -10.10 -7.90
CA ASP A 52 8.47 -10.47 -6.94
C ASP A 52 8.43 -11.96 -6.54
N ASP A 53 8.57 -12.30 -5.25
CA ASP A 53 8.60 -13.68 -4.74
C ASP A 53 7.20 -14.32 -4.57
N HIS A 54 6.14 -13.62 -4.97
CA HIS A 54 4.76 -14.09 -4.85
C HIS A 54 4.33 -14.90 -6.06
N LYS A 55 3.45 -15.88 -5.86
CA LYS A 55 2.93 -16.71 -6.97
C LYS A 55 1.88 -15.98 -7.79
N VAL A 56 1.09 -15.14 -7.12
CA VAL A 56 -0.06 -14.42 -7.68
C VAL A 56 -0.05 -13.00 -7.11
N SER A 57 -0.54 -12.05 -7.90
CA SER A 57 -0.81 -10.70 -7.41
C SER A 57 -2.25 -10.30 -7.71
N VAL A 58 -2.91 -9.66 -6.76
CA VAL A 58 -4.25 -9.11 -6.93
C VAL A 58 -4.13 -7.59 -6.95
N LEU A 59 -4.36 -7.02 -8.12
CA LEU A 59 -4.35 -5.59 -8.35
C LEU A 59 -5.75 -5.04 -8.06
N ILE A 60 -5.83 -4.15 -7.09
CA ILE A 60 -7.05 -3.46 -6.72
C ILE A 60 -6.92 -2.00 -7.15
N THR A 61 -7.75 -1.58 -8.09
CA THR A 61 -7.86 -0.19 -8.54
C THR A 61 -9.11 0.43 -7.94
N ASP A 62 -8.91 1.32 -6.97
CA ASP A 62 -9.94 2.03 -6.24
C ASP A 62 -9.67 3.54 -6.34
N LYS A 63 -10.22 4.16 -7.37
CA LYS A 63 -9.98 5.59 -7.67
C LYS A 63 -10.58 6.54 -6.64
N LYS A 64 -11.51 6.05 -5.82
CA LYS A 64 -12.31 6.85 -4.90
C LYS A 64 -11.89 6.66 -3.46
N GLU A 65 -10.90 5.80 -3.23
CA GLU A 65 -10.37 5.48 -1.91
C GLU A 65 -11.47 4.94 -0.96
N ILE A 66 -12.41 4.18 -1.51
CA ILE A 66 -13.45 3.46 -0.76
C ILE A 66 -12.80 2.52 0.25
N LEU A 67 -11.77 1.78 -0.16
CA LEU A 67 -11.03 0.89 0.73
C LEU A 67 -10.40 1.61 1.93
N TYR A 68 -10.07 2.89 1.79
CA TYR A 68 -9.58 3.71 2.90
C TYR A 68 -10.72 4.23 3.76
N SER A 69 -11.84 4.58 3.15
CA SER A 69 -12.99 5.15 3.85
C SER A 69 -13.69 4.13 4.74
N GLU A 70 -13.63 2.85 4.35
CA GLU A 70 -14.23 1.72 5.06
C GLU A 70 -13.21 0.92 5.90
N ASP A 71 -12.00 1.46 6.14
CA ASP A 71 -10.94 0.82 6.92
C ASP A 71 -10.54 -0.60 6.45
N LEU A 72 -10.72 -0.88 5.15
CA LEU A 72 -10.57 -2.23 4.59
C LEU A 72 -9.11 -2.65 4.39
N LEU A 73 -8.15 -1.73 4.47
CA LEU A 73 -6.74 -2.06 4.24
C LEU A 73 -6.16 -2.98 5.30
N GLU A 74 -6.54 -2.81 6.56
CA GLU A 74 -6.10 -3.69 7.65
C GLU A 74 -6.66 -5.10 7.46
N ILE A 75 -7.95 -5.20 7.10
CA ILE A 75 -8.60 -6.47 6.76
C ILE A 75 -7.87 -7.16 5.61
N LEU A 76 -7.51 -6.41 4.57
CA LEU A 76 -6.80 -6.96 3.41
C LEU A 76 -5.34 -7.35 3.72
N GLN A 77 -4.67 -6.71 4.68
CA GLN A 77 -3.32 -7.10 5.11
C GLN A 77 -3.32 -8.51 5.71
N ASP A 78 -4.28 -8.77 6.59
CA ASP A 78 -4.37 -10.00 7.37
C ASP A 78 -5.43 -10.97 6.83
N ILE A 79 -5.90 -10.78 5.60
CA ILE A 79 -6.98 -11.56 5.00
C ILE A 79 -6.71 -13.08 5.00
N HIS A 80 -5.44 -13.46 4.92
CA HIS A 80 -5.02 -14.86 5.01
C HIS A 80 -5.40 -15.46 6.37
N LEU A 81 -5.33 -14.71 7.47
CA LEU A 81 -5.72 -15.16 8.82
C LEU A 81 -7.19 -15.56 8.90
N GLU A 82 -8.06 -14.87 8.17
CA GLU A 82 -9.48 -15.20 8.10
C GLU A 82 -9.76 -16.49 7.33
N ALA A 83 -8.85 -16.90 6.45
CA ALA A 83 -8.94 -18.15 5.71
C ALA A 83 -8.33 -19.35 6.44
N ARG A 84 -7.78 -19.20 7.66
CA ARG A 84 -7.16 -20.29 8.45
C ARG A 84 -7.95 -21.61 8.50
N PRO A 85 -9.30 -21.61 8.57
CA PRO A 85 -10.07 -22.87 8.54
C PRO A 85 -9.90 -23.69 7.26
N ASP A 86 -9.56 -23.05 6.13
CA ASP A 86 -9.24 -23.69 4.86
C ASP A 86 -7.74 -23.53 4.56
N THR A 87 -6.97 -24.59 4.85
CA THR A 87 -5.51 -24.59 4.68
C THR A 87 -5.08 -24.28 3.23
N SER A 88 -5.86 -24.67 2.23
CA SER A 88 -5.51 -24.43 0.82
C SER A 88 -5.66 -22.95 0.46
N ILE A 89 -6.76 -22.33 0.88
CA ILE A 89 -7.01 -20.90 0.65
C ILE A 89 -6.03 -20.06 1.48
N TYR A 90 -5.79 -20.45 2.74
CA TYR A 90 -4.82 -19.81 3.62
C TYR A 90 -3.43 -19.68 2.97
N GLU A 91 -2.84 -20.80 2.51
CA GLU A 91 -1.51 -20.79 1.88
C GLU A 91 -1.49 -20.00 0.56
N SER A 92 -2.60 -20.04 -0.18
CA SER A 92 -2.75 -19.28 -1.43
C SER A 92 -2.81 -17.77 -1.16
N LEU A 93 -3.60 -17.32 -0.18
CA LEU A 93 -3.67 -15.91 0.22
C LEU A 93 -2.35 -15.42 0.82
N LYS A 94 -1.71 -16.24 1.66
CA LYS A 94 -0.40 -15.92 2.25
C LYS A 94 0.69 -15.72 1.18
N SER A 95 0.59 -16.40 0.04
CA SER A 95 1.51 -16.26 -1.09
C SER A 95 1.02 -15.29 -2.18
N THR A 96 -0.03 -14.52 -1.90
CA THR A 96 -0.60 -13.52 -2.79
C THR A 96 -0.17 -12.11 -2.38
N ASN A 97 0.36 -11.35 -3.33
CA ASN A 97 0.63 -9.93 -3.11
C ASN A 97 -0.62 -9.10 -3.46
N ILE A 98 -1.16 -8.36 -2.50
CA ILE A 98 -2.30 -7.46 -2.72
C ILE A 98 -1.78 -6.04 -2.94
N ILE A 99 -2.11 -5.48 -4.09
CA ILE A 99 -1.60 -4.18 -4.54
C ILE A 99 -2.78 -3.25 -4.75
N VAL A 100 -2.91 -2.24 -3.89
CA VAL A 100 -3.98 -1.24 -3.95
C VAL A 100 -3.45 0.04 -4.57
N ASN A 101 -4.07 0.47 -5.68
CA ASN A 101 -3.70 1.69 -6.42
C ASN A 101 -2.19 1.77 -6.75
N GLY A 102 -1.55 0.63 -7.02
CA GLY A 102 -0.13 0.55 -7.39
C GLY A 102 0.86 0.52 -6.22
N LEU A 103 0.39 0.39 -4.97
CA LEU A 103 1.23 0.15 -3.79
C LEU A 103 0.83 -1.19 -3.15
N SER A 104 1.79 -1.97 -2.67
CA SER A 104 1.47 -3.05 -1.74
C SER A 104 0.88 -2.46 -0.45
N ILE A 105 0.00 -3.22 0.21
CA ILE A 105 -0.66 -2.77 1.44
C ILE A 105 0.38 -2.36 2.50
N GLU A 106 1.40 -3.19 2.70
CA GLU A 106 2.51 -2.88 3.63
C GLU A 106 3.20 -1.56 3.27
N THR A 107 3.51 -1.33 1.99
CA THR A 107 4.15 -0.07 1.54
C THR A 107 3.25 1.13 1.80
N LYS A 108 1.92 0.97 1.75
CA LYS A 108 0.99 2.03 2.10
C LYS A 108 1.01 2.37 3.58
N PHE A 109 1.08 1.37 4.46
CA PHE A 109 1.23 1.62 5.90
C PHE A 109 2.58 2.24 6.25
N ILE A 110 3.66 1.77 5.61
CA ILE A 110 4.99 2.40 5.74
C ILE A 110 4.93 3.88 5.36
N PHE A 111 4.21 4.24 4.28
CA PHE A 111 4.03 5.63 3.89
C PHE A 111 3.33 6.48 4.96
N GLN A 112 2.27 5.96 5.58
CA GLN A 112 1.57 6.66 6.66
C GLN A 112 2.52 6.86 7.86
N ALA A 113 3.21 5.79 8.28
CA ALA A 113 4.17 5.83 9.38
C ALA A 113 5.34 6.79 9.12
N VAL A 114 5.83 6.92 7.88
CA VAL A 114 6.87 7.91 7.52
C VAL A 114 6.40 9.32 7.88
N LYS A 115 5.17 9.69 7.50
CA LYS A 115 4.63 11.03 7.82
C LYS A 115 4.55 11.25 9.33
N GLU A 116 3.97 10.28 10.03
CA GLU A 116 3.79 10.36 11.48
C GLU A 116 5.13 10.47 12.23
N PHE A 117 6.15 9.73 11.79
CA PHE A 117 7.48 9.83 12.41
C PHE A 117 8.14 11.18 12.14
N PHE A 118 8.04 11.74 10.93
CA PHE A 118 8.56 13.09 10.67
C PHE A 118 7.80 14.17 11.45
N ASP A 119 6.47 14.08 11.51
CA ASP A 119 5.63 15.00 12.30
C ASP A 119 5.97 14.91 13.80
N THR A 120 6.25 13.71 14.30
CA THR A 120 6.69 13.48 15.70
C THR A 120 8.09 14.03 15.98
N LEU A 121 9.00 13.95 15.00
CA LEU A 121 10.36 14.46 15.15
C LEU A 121 10.39 16.00 15.23
N SER A 122 9.57 16.68 14.41
CA SER A 122 9.51 18.13 14.40
C SER A 122 8.28 18.66 13.65
N ASN A 123 7.64 19.68 14.23
CA ASN A 123 6.58 20.47 13.57
C ASN A 123 7.07 21.29 12.35
N SER A 124 8.38 21.31 12.09
CA SER A 124 8.95 22.00 10.92
C SER A 124 8.87 21.19 9.63
N TYR A 125 8.58 19.89 9.71
CA TYR A 125 8.36 19.05 8.54
C TYR A 125 6.92 19.20 8.04
N GLN A 126 6.77 19.26 6.73
CA GLN A 126 5.48 19.27 6.07
C GLN A 126 5.52 18.36 4.85
N PHE A 127 4.62 17.38 4.81
CA PHE A 127 4.37 16.61 3.59
C PHE A 127 3.67 17.50 2.56
N LEU A 128 4.20 17.53 1.33
CA LEU A 128 3.61 18.32 0.24
C LEU A 128 2.79 17.44 -0.71
N LYS A 129 3.42 16.41 -1.30
CA LYS A 129 2.75 15.51 -2.24
C LYS A 129 3.52 14.22 -2.46
N THR A 130 2.85 13.21 -2.98
CA THR A 130 3.47 12.03 -3.59
C THR A 130 3.88 12.38 -5.02
N VAL A 131 5.13 12.10 -5.39
CA VAL A 131 5.69 12.39 -6.72
C VAL A 131 5.61 11.16 -7.61
N GLU A 132 6.07 10.02 -7.11
CA GLU A 132 6.08 8.75 -7.83
C GLU A 132 5.71 7.61 -6.88
N LYS A 133 5.09 6.57 -7.43
CA LYS A 133 4.77 5.34 -6.71
C LYS A 133 4.99 4.12 -7.59
N SER A 134 5.50 3.06 -6.99
CA SER A 134 5.57 1.71 -7.52
C SER A 134 5.25 0.74 -6.38
N THR A 135 4.99 -0.53 -6.68
CA THR A 135 4.50 -1.53 -5.71
C THR A 135 5.18 -1.45 -4.35
N ASN A 136 6.51 -1.34 -4.32
CA ASN A 136 7.31 -1.31 -3.10
C ASN A 136 8.16 -0.04 -2.95
N GLN A 137 7.91 1.02 -3.73
CA GLN A 137 8.66 2.27 -3.60
C GLN A 137 7.77 3.49 -3.74
N LEU A 138 8.13 4.54 -3.02
CA LEU A 138 7.42 5.80 -3.04
C LEU A 138 8.42 6.96 -3.00
N THR A 139 8.25 7.92 -3.91
CA THR A 139 8.93 9.21 -3.83
C THR A 139 7.94 10.26 -3.35
N MET A 140 8.30 10.98 -2.29
CA MET A 140 7.50 12.05 -1.68
C MET A 140 8.26 13.36 -1.72
N GLU A 141 7.53 14.46 -1.87
CA GLU A 141 8.07 15.80 -1.67
C GLU A 141 7.71 16.27 -0.25
N PHE A 142 8.73 16.67 0.51
CA PHE A 142 8.62 17.25 1.83
C PHE A 142 9.20 18.66 1.86
N GLN A 143 8.78 19.42 2.85
CA GLN A 143 9.32 20.73 3.18
C GLN A 143 9.81 20.74 4.63
N PHE A 144 10.97 21.35 4.86
CA PHE A 144 11.54 21.61 6.18
C PHE A 144 11.92 23.09 6.27
N GLY A 145 11.14 23.88 7.01
CA GLY A 145 11.21 25.34 6.94
C GLY A 145 10.93 25.82 5.51
N ASP A 146 11.85 26.56 4.89
CA ASP A 146 11.72 27.01 3.49
C ASP A 146 12.35 26.03 2.46
N THR A 147 12.91 24.91 2.92
CA THR A 147 13.63 23.96 2.07
C THR A 147 12.72 22.82 1.61
N LYS A 148 12.59 22.63 0.30
CA LYS A 148 11.94 21.45 -0.29
C LYS A 148 12.96 20.37 -0.61
N PHE A 149 12.58 19.12 -0.43
CA PHE A 149 13.40 17.96 -0.73
C PHE A 149 12.53 16.74 -1.05
N HIS A 150 13.13 15.74 -1.68
CA HIS A 150 12.46 14.49 -1.98
C HIS A 150 12.89 13.39 -1.02
N LEU A 151 11.95 12.61 -0.52
CA LEU A 151 12.19 11.37 0.19
C LEU A 151 11.85 10.19 -0.71
N LEU A 152 12.83 9.33 -0.97
CA LEU A 152 12.64 8.02 -1.59
C LEU A 152 12.56 6.97 -0.49
N VAL A 153 11.41 6.32 -0.37
CA VAL A 153 11.17 5.20 0.53
C VAL A 153 11.08 3.92 -0.30
N SER A 154 11.88 2.92 0.02
CA SER A 154 11.79 1.59 -0.60
C SER A 154 11.53 0.54 0.47
N ASN A 155 10.51 -0.28 0.22
CA ASN A 155 10.16 -1.44 1.02
C ASN A 155 10.79 -2.71 0.41
N GLY A 156 11.51 -3.47 1.23
CA GLY A 156 12.15 -4.72 0.84
C GLY A 156 12.40 -5.57 2.08
N GLU A 157 13.48 -6.35 2.09
CA GLU A 157 13.95 -7.04 3.31
C GLU A 157 14.19 -6.04 4.45
N HIS A 158 14.75 -4.88 4.10
CA HIS A 158 14.82 -3.71 4.98
C HIS A 158 14.16 -2.50 4.31
N ILE A 159 13.54 -1.66 5.14
CA ILE A 159 13.01 -0.38 4.68
C ILE A 159 14.18 0.60 4.56
N THR A 160 14.30 1.24 3.40
CA THR A 160 15.30 2.29 3.16
C THR A 160 14.60 3.62 2.94
N VAL A 161 15.15 4.68 3.53
CA VAL A 161 14.65 6.05 3.39
C VAL A 161 15.83 6.93 2.99
N ASN A 162 15.72 7.62 1.86
CA ASN A 162 16.79 8.46 1.33
C ASN A 162 16.26 9.85 0.98
N ALA A 163 16.92 10.89 1.49
CA ALA A 163 16.62 12.26 1.10
C ALA A 163 17.47 12.70 -0.10
N LYS A 164 16.82 13.34 -1.08
CA LYS A 164 17.44 13.98 -2.24
C LYS A 164 17.14 15.47 -2.21
N TYR A 165 18.17 16.28 -2.40
CA TYR A 165 18.13 17.73 -2.29
C TYR A 165 18.58 18.38 -3.58
N ASP A 166 18.20 19.64 -3.77
CA ASP A 166 18.91 20.53 -4.68
C ASP A 166 20.33 20.82 -4.15
N GLU A 167 21.28 21.08 -5.05
CA GLU A 167 22.66 21.40 -4.70
C GLU A 167 22.76 22.67 -3.84
N SER A 168 21.87 23.64 -4.08
CA SER A 168 21.83 24.94 -3.41
C SER A 168 21.41 24.89 -1.93
N VAL A 169 20.87 23.77 -1.45
CA VAL A 169 20.41 23.63 -0.07
C VAL A 169 21.58 23.70 0.92
N ASN A 170 21.40 24.45 2.01
CA ASN A 170 22.39 24.65 3.06
C ASN A 170 22.88 23.32 3.67
N ALA A 171 24.19 23.17 3.82
CA ALA A 171 24.80 21.95 4.35
C ALA A 171 24.31 21.54 5.74
N LYS A 172 24.06 22.52 6.64
CA LYS A 172 23.51 22.23 7.98
C LYS A 172 22.11 21.64 7.90
N ILE A 173 21.27 22.17 7.00
CA ILE A 173 19.92 21.66 6.77
C ILE A 173 19.98 20.23 6.22
N LYS A 174 20.87 19.97 5.25
CA LYS A 174 21.11 18.61 4.72
C LYS A 174 21.49 17.62 5.83
N THR A 175 22.38 18.01 6.74
CA THR A 175 22.79 17.16 7.87
C THR A 175 21.62 16.90 8.82
N THR A 176 20.85 17.92 9.21
CA THR A 176 19.69 17.74 10.09
C THR A 176 18.68 16.77 9.49
N ILE A 177 18.31 16.96 8.21
CA ILE A 177 17.35 16.09 7.55
C ILE A 177 17.92 14.67 7.40
N ALA A 178 19.22 14.51 7.10
CA ALA A 178 19.85 13.20 7.02
C ALA A 178 19.83 12.44 8.36
N ASP A 179 20.11 13.12 9.48
CA ASP A 179 20.04 12.53 10.80
C ASP A 179 18.61 12.09 11.16
N ASP A 180 17.62 12.90 10.81
CA ASP A 180 16.20 12.59 11.04
C ASP A 180 15.74 11.43 10.14
N VAL A 181 16.15 11.39 8.87
CA VAL A 181 15.90 10.27 7.96
C VAL A 181 16.42 8.96 8.54
N ILE A 182 17.61 8.95 9.14
CA ILE A 182 18.16 7.74 9.78
C ILE A 182 17.26 7.28 10.94
N LYS A 183 16.79 8.21 11.78
CA LYS A 183 15.87 7.88 12.89
C LYS A 183 14.55 7.31 12.38
N VAL A 184 13.98 7.93 11.34
CA VAL A 184 12.73 7.45 10.71
C VAL A 184 12.95 6.06 10.11
N GLN A 185 14.04 5.84 9.39
CA GLN A 185 14.37 4.53 8.82
C GLN A 185 14.50 3.45 9.92
N GLN A 186 15.17 3.76 11.02
CA GLN A 186 15.31 2.84 12.15
C GLN A 186 13.96 2.52 12.80
N ALA A 187 13.11 3.53 13.01
CA ALA A 187 11.77 3.35 13.58
C ALA A 187 10.88 2.49 12.68
N LEU A 188 10.93 2.71 11.36
CA LEU A 188 10.17 1.92 10.39
C LEU A 188 10.61 0.45 10.36
N ASN A 189 11.92 0.17 10.31
CA ASN A 189 12.40 -1.21 10.33
C ASN A 189 11.99 -1.92 11.63
N LYS A 190 12.08 -1.24 12.77
CA LYS A 190 11.62 -1.78 14.05
C LYS A 190 10.12 -2.06 14.09
N MET A 191 9.31 -1.29 13.37
CA MET A 191 7.85 -1.42 13.38
C MET A 191 7.35 -2.49 12.40
N PHE A 192 8.02 -2.66 11.27
CA PHE A 192 7.51 -3.48 10.15
C PHE A 192 8.37 -4.71 9.82
N LYS A 193 9.62 -4.78 10.29
CA LYS A 193 10.58 -5.84 9.92
C LYS A 193 11.12 -6.64 11.11
N ASP A 194 11.16 -6.04 12.30
CA ASP A 194 11.54 -6.68 13.57
C ASP A 194 10.32 -7.17 14.37
#